data_AF-A0A355YP65-F1
#
_entry.id   AF-A0A355YP65-F1
#
_cell.length_a   1.000
_cell.length_b   1.000
_cell.length_c   1.000
_cell.angle_alpha   90.00
_cell.angle_beta   90.00
_cell.angle_gamma   90.00
#
_symmetry.space_group_name_H-M   'P 1'
#
loop_
_entity.id
_entity.type
_entity.pdbx_description
1 polymer ?
#
loop_
_entity_poly.entity_id
_entity_poly.type
_entity_poly.pdbx_seq_one_letter_code
_entity_poly.pdbx_strand_id
1 'polypeptide(L)'
;MDEKVNEMEGAQENYAQQEYRYELENRMKNLLWTVSGDYELDVQLDLDSFQRSKYISLYDAVKQGAFARYFSKDDLGLYLVKKLYLGADEHTLTTLAQMCVDQAVVKKVTEERKGVISLRRKAFEDILERDFDHLAKEGHLIGKMKIAMLQEGIDGKYMAQKRVQEQMEELFGVKDMTDTLEVIRQIDRFYNRLADPDFEAEHGGLEQVLSVSAEDLKKFNWQDFLDETAAEASLEQMMRQMNSNLPDTEETEEEKRTRLGKILISEEAAQKMYAYTEQHFGRSYMSELEQERLNRRLCRGVHADCKLFFTDGIIRNYVRENNTYVLARRTWEMNRRFYRQNARVSRHNISALGDILKR
;
A
#
# COMPACT_ATOMS: atom_id res chain seq x y z
N MET A 1 -6.04 42.33 12.29
CA MET A 1 -5.53 42.23 10.90
C MET A 1 -4.60 41.03 10.78
N ASP A 2 -3.86 40.68 11.84
CA ASP A 2 -2.90 39.58 11.85
C ASP A 2 -3.50 38.17 11.78
N GLU A 3 -4.70 37.92 12.34
CA GLU A 3 -5.36 36.61 12.25
C GLU A 3 -5.77 36.22 10.81
N LYS A 4 -6.20 37.20 10.01
CA LYS A 4 -6.56 36.97 8.59
C LYS A 4 -5.35 36.76 7.69
N VAL A 5 -4.20 37.33 8.07
CA VAL A 5 -2.93 37.09 7.35
C VAL A 5 -2.43 35.67 7.66
N ASN A 6 -2.53 35.24 8.90
CA ASN A 6 -2.13 33.89 9.33
C ASN A 6 -3.03 32.78 8.74
N GLU A 7 -4.35 33.04 8.60
CA GLU A 7 -5.27 32.10 7.91
C GLU A 7 -5.03 32.05 6.39
N MET A 8 -4.66 33.16 5.75
CA MET A 8 -4.31 33.19 4.32
C MET A 8 -2.95 32.54 4.05
N GLU A 9 -1.96 32.74 4.91
CA GLU A 9 -0.64 32.08 4.82
C GLU A 9 -0.79 30.55 5.02
N GLY A 10 -1.54 30.10 6.03
CA GLY A 10 -1.82 28.67 6.25
C GLY A 10 -2.63 28.02 5.13
N ALA A 11 -3.53 28.75 4.47
CA ALA A 11 -4.24 28.27 3.28
C ALA A 11 -3.31 28.17 2.07
N GLN A 12 -2.46 29.17 1.83
CA GLN A 12 -1.48 29.17 0.74
C GLN A 12 -0.42 28.07 0.90
N GLU A 13 0.05 27.81 2.12
CA GLU A 13 0.95 26.70 2.42
C GLU A 13 0.29 25.34 2.14
N ASN A 14 -1.00 25.17 2.45
CA ASN A 14 -1.73 23.93 2.20
C ASN A 14 -1.97 23.70 0.69
N TYR A 15 -2.26 24.75 -0.08
CA TYR A 15 -2.35 24.68 -1.54
C TYR A 15 -0.99 24.33 -2.19
N ALA A 16 0.10 24.97 -1.74
CA ALA A 16 1.44 24.67 -2.25
C ALA A 16 1.89 23.23 -1.92
N GLN A 17 1.53 22.72 -0.74
CA GLN A 17 1.79 21.32 -0.36
C GLN A 17 0.99 20.34 -1.22
N GLN A 18 -0.28 20.64 -1.53
CA GLN A 18 -1.10 19.79 -2.41
C GLN A 18 -0.57 19.78 -3.84
N GLU A 19 -0.24 20.94 -4.43
CA GLU A 19 0.38 21.02 -5.76
C GLU A 19 1.70 20.23 -5.81
N TYR A 20 2.55 20.39 -4.79
CA TYR A 20 3.80 19.63 -4.69
C TYR A 20 3.54 18.11 -4.63
N ARG A 21 2.55 17.65 -3.87
CA ARG A 21 2.17 16.21 -3.84
C ARG A 21 1.71 15.71 -5.20
N TYR A 22 0.89 16.47 -5.93
CA TYR A 22 0.44 16.09 -7.27
C TYR A 22 1.60 16.04 -8.27
N GLU A 23 2.53 17.00 -8.23
CA GLU A 23 3.73 16.96 -9.08
C GLU A 23 4.60 15.74 -8.80
N LEU A 24 4.74 15.36 -7.53
CA LEU A 24 5.48 14.17 -7.12
C LEU A 24 4.81 12.89 -7.60
N GLU A 25 3.50 12.77 -7.40
CA GLU A 25 2.71 11.65 -7.87
C GLU A 25 2.83 11.49 -9.39
N ASN A 26 2.67 12.59 -10.13
CA ASN A 26 2.83 12.61 -11.58
C ASN A 26 4.24 12.20 -11.99
N ARG A 27 5.27 12.68 -11.29
CA ARG A 27 6.66 12.30 -11.58
C ARG A 27 6.91 10.80 -11.37
N MET A 28 6.38 10.24 -10.29
CA MET A 28 6.52 8.81 -10.00
C MET A 28 5.71 7.96 -10.98
N LYS A 29 4.46 8.35 -11.30
CA LYS A 29 3.62 7.70 -12.33
C LYS A 29 4.29 7.72 -13.69
N ASN A 30 4.79 8.88 -14.12
CA ASN A 30 5.49 9.01 -15.39
C ASN A 30 6.71 8.09 -15.47
N LEU A 31 7.46 7.96 -14.37
CA LEU A 31 8.64 7.11 -14.32
C LEU A 31 8.25 5.61 -14.34
N LEU A 32 7.18 5.23 -13.64
CA LEU A 32 6.59 3.89 -13.68
C LEU A 32 6.08 3.53 -15.08
N TRP A 33 5.30 4.40 -15.73
CA TRP A 33 4.80 4.20 -17.10
C TRP A 33 5.92 4.15 -18.12
N THR A 34 6.91 5.03 -17.98
CA THR A 34 8.09 4.99 -18.86
C THR A 34 8.79 3.65 -18.74
N VAL A 35 9.01 3.15 -17.52
CA VAL A 35 9.74 1.89 -17.31
C VAL A 35 8.94 0.67 -17.77
N SER A 36 7.64 0.65 -17.46
CA SER A 36 6.74 -0.44 -17.82
C SER A 36 6.40 -0.50 -19.31
N GLY A 37 6.37 0.66 -19.99
CA GLY A 37 5.86 0.77 -21.36
C GLY A 37 4.33 0.75 -21.44
N ASP A 38 3.64 0.73 -20.30
CA ASP A 38 2.18 0.69 -20.20
C ASP A 38 1.69 1.94 -19.45
N TYR A 39 0.97 2.81 -20.15
CA TYR A 39 0.41 4.06 -19.62
C TYR A 39 -0.98 3.88 -19.00
N GLU A 40 -1.59 2.70 -19.15
CA GLU A 40 -2.86 2.35 -18.50
C GLU A 40 -2.63 1.66 -17.15
N LEU A 41 -1.36 1.36 -16.83
CA LEU A 41 -0.95 0.73 -15.58
C LEU A 41 -1.26 1.65 -14.39
N ASP A 42 -2.35 1.33 -13.69
CA ASP A 42 -2.75 2.02 -12.46
C ASP A 42 -2.09 1.34 -11.26
N VAL A 43 -1.14 2.05 -10.63
CA VAL A 43 -0.41 1.57 -9.46
C VAL A 43 -0.47 2.67 -8.42
N GLN A 44 -0.99 2.33 -7.23
CA GLN A 44 -0.90 3.21 -6.09
C GLN A 44 0.57 3.30 -5.65
N LEU A 45 1.09 4.53 -5.67
CA LEU A 45 2.46 4.84 -5.28
C LEU A 45 2.43 5.36 -3.84
N ASP A 46 3.36 4.89 -3.02
CA ASP A 46 3.51 5.38 -1.65
C ASP A 46 4.12 6.79 -1.66
N LEU A 47 3.25 7.79 -1.64
CA LEU A 47 3.60 9.21 -1.61
C LEU A 47 4.11 9.65 -0.23
N ASP A 48 3.78 8.92 0.84
CA ASP A 48 4.15 9.28 2.20
C ASP A 48 5.60 8.88 2.48
N SER A 49 6.07 7.76 1.91
CA SER A 49 7.49 7.40 1.87
C SER A 49 8.35 8.39 1.10
N PHE A 50 7.78 9.16 0.15
CA PHE A 50 8.54 10.16 -0.60
C PHE A 50 9.02 11.31 0.28
N GLN A 51 8.21 11.73 1.27
CA GLN A 51 8.61 12.76 2.22
C GLN A 51 9.79 12.31 3.10
N ARG A 52 9.93 10.99 3.29
CA ARG A 52 11.00 10.38 4.10
C ARG A 52 12.28 10.15 3.29
N SER A 53 12.16 9.63 2.07
CA SER A 53 13.26 9.57 1.10
C SER A 53 12.76 9.59 -0.34
N LYS A 54 13.26 10.60 -1.07
CA LYS A 54 13.03 10.79 -2.49
C LYS A 54 13.57 9.63 -3.33
N TYR A 55 14.79 9.16 -3.06
CA TYR A 55 15.43 8.17 -3.93
C TYR A 55 14.82 6.79 -3.77
N ILE A 56 14.43 6.42 -2.54
CA ILE A 56 13.72 5.16 -2.27
C ILE A 56 12.45 5.09 -3.09
N SER A 57 11.63 6.14 -3.01
CA SER A 57 10.32 6.18 -3.67
C SER A 57 10.44 6.19 -5.19
N LEU A 58 11.37 6.99 -5.74
CA LEU A 58 11.64 6.99 -7.18
C LEU A 58 12.14 5.63 -7.68
N TYR A 59 13.02 4.98 -6.92
CA TYR A 59 13.52 3.66 -7.29
C TYR A 59 12.45 2.58 -7.15
N ASP A 60 11.54 2.70 -6.17
CA ASP A 60 10.42 1.79 -6.04
C ASP A 60 9.47 1.86 -7.25
N ALA A 61 9.17 3.07 -7.73
CA ALA A 61 8.43 3.26 -8.97
C ALA A 61 9.13 2.60 -10.19
N VAL A 62 10.48 2.67 -10.27
CA VAL A 62 11.24 1.92 -11.30
C VAL A 62 11.02 0.42 -11.14
N LYS A 63 11.21 -0.14 -9.94
CA LYS A 63 11.06 -1.58 -9.70
C LYS A 63 9.66 -2.05 -10.03
N GLN A 64 8.63 -1.32 -9.60
CA GLN A 64 7.23 -1.65 -9.87
C GLN A 64 6.88 -1.59 -11.36
N GLY A 65 7.38 -0.58 -12.07
CA GLY A 65 7.20 -0.47 -13.52
C GLY A 65 7.94 -1.59 -14.26
N ALA A 66 9.15 -1.90 -13.84
CA ALA A 66 9.95 -2.96 -14.44
C ALA A 66 9.35 -4.35 -14.20
N PHE A 67 8.89 -4.59 -12.97
CA PHE A 67 8.27 -5.85 -12.62
C PHE A 67 7.00 -6.07 -13.43
N ALA A 68 6.12 -5.05 -13.57
CA ALA A 68 4.94 -5.13 -14.43
C ALA A 68 5.26 -5.46 -15.90
N ARG A 69 6.42 -5.03 -16.41
CA ARG A 69 6.80 -5.29 -17.81
C ARG A 69 7.33 -6.70 -18.04
N TYR A 70 8.10 -7.22 -17.10
CA TYR A 70 8.82 -8.48 -17.26
C TYR A 70 8.16 -9.66 -16.53
N PHE A 71 7.27 -9.40 -15.58
CA PHE A 71 6.67 -10.37 -14.69
C PHE A 71 5.20 -10.04 -14.40
N SER A 72 4.47 -11.02 -13.88
CA SER A 72 3.07 -10.90 -13.49
C SER A 72 2.97 -10.40 -12.05
N LYS A 73 2.52 -9.15 -11.88
CA LYS A 73 2.19 -8.59 -10.55
C LYS A 73 1.09 -9.38 -9.87
N ASP A 74 0.12 -9.80 -10.68
CA ASP A 74 -1.05 -10.54 -10.26
C ASP A 74 -0.67 -11.89 -9.64
N ASP A 75 0.18 -12.68 -10.32
CA ASP A 75 0.58 -13.99 -9.81
C ASP A 75 1.41 -13.88 -8.53
N LEU A 76 2.34 -12.92 -8.48
CA LEU A 76 3.15 -12.70 -7.28
C LEU A 76 2.28 -12.20 -6.12
N GLY A 77 1.40 -11.22 -6.35
CA GLY A 77 0.49 -10.68 -5.34
C GLY A 77 -0.45 -11.74 -4.79
N LEU A 78 -1.03 -12.57 -5.67
CA LEU A 78 -1.90 -13.67 -5.27
C LEU A 78 -1.15 -14.70 -4.43
N TYR A 79 0.09 -15.05 -4.81
CA TYR A 79 0.94 -15.94 -4.00
C TYR A 79 1.19 -15.36 -2.60
N LEU A 80 1.57 -14.08 -2.50
CA LEU A 80 1.84 -13.44 -1.20
C LEU A 80 0.62 -13.51 -0.29
N VAL A 81 -0.56 -13.18 -0.80
CA VAL A 81 -1.79 -13.21 -0.02
C VAL A 81 -2.18 -14.63 0.40
N LYS A 82 -2.04 -15.61 -0.49
CA LYS A 82 -2.28 -17.02 -0.14
C LYS A 82 -1.33 -17.50 0.95
N LYS A 83 -0.06 -17.07 0.90
CA LYS A 83 0.93 -17.45 1.90
C LYS A 83 0.69 -16.75 3.25
N LEU A 84 0.30 -15.49 3.25
CA LEU A 84 -0.13 -14.76 4.45
C LEU A 84 -1.37 -15.39 5.09
N TYR A 85 -2.35 -15.79 4.27
CA TYR A 85 -3.56 -16.47 4.73
C TYR A 85 -3.24 -17.77 5.48
N LEU A 86 -2.20 -18.49 5.05
CA LEU A 86 -1.72 -19.70 5.71
C LEU A 86 -0.88 -19.43 6.97
N GLY A 87 -0.71 -18.17 7.39
CA GLY A 87 -0.07 -17.81 8.65
C GLY A 87 1.37 -17.33 8.53
N ALA A 88 1.86 -17.06 7.32
CA ALA A 88 3.21 -16.52 7.14
C ALA A 88 3.36 -15.13 7.79
N ASP A 89 4.48 -14.92 8.48
CA ASP A 89 4.95 -13.61 8.92
C ASP A 89 5.08 -12.62 7.74
N GLU A 90 4.30 -11.55 7.82
CA GLU A 90 4.14 -10.56 6.77
C GLU A 90 5.42 -9.78 6.49
N HIS A 91 6.03 -9.23 7.54
CA HIS A 91 7.22 -8.41 7.39
C HIS A 91 8.37 -9.18 6.74
N THR A 92 8.56 -10.44 7.15
CA THR A 92 9.61 -11.31 6.63
C THR A 92 9.34 -11.72 5.19
N LEU A 93 8.10 -12.13 4.88
CA LEU A 93 7.70 -12.53 3.53
C LEU A 93 7.83 -11.36 2.55
N THR A 94 7.31 -10.19 2.92
CA THR A 94 7.38 -8.97 2.11
C THR A 94 8.81 -8.53 1.89
N THR A 95 9.67 -8.62 2.92
CA THR A 95 11.10 -8.29 2.78
C THR A 95 11.80 -9.22 1.79
N LEU A 96 11.58 -10.52 1.87
CA LEU A 96 12.13 -11.50 0.92
C LEU A 96 11.62 -11.27 -0.50
N ALA A 97 10.32 -11.00 -0.64
CA ALA A 97 9.71 -10.71 -1.94
C ALA A 97 10.32 -9.45 -2.57
N GLN A 98 10.46 -8.35 -1.81
CA GLN A 98 11.08 -7.11 -2.29
C GLN A 98 12.53 -7.33 -2.76
N MET A 99 13.31 -8.13 -2.02
CA MET A 99 14.69 -8.45 -2.40
C MET A 99 14.73 -9.27 -3.70
N CYS A 100 13.88 -10.28 -3.83
CA CYS A 100 13.81 -11.10 -5.04
C CYS A 100 13.32 -10.29 -6.26
N VAL A 101 12.31 -9.43 -6.08
CA VAL A 101 11.81 -8.51 -7.12
C VAL A 101 12.92 -7.58 -7.59
N ASP A 102 13.70 -6.97 -6.68
CA ASP A 102 14.84 -6.12 -7.04
C ASP A 102 15.85 -6.87 -7.92
N GLN A 103 16.25 -8.07 -7.50
CA GLN A 103 17.20 -8.87 -8.27
C GLN A 103 16.63 -9.31 -9.62
N ALA A 104 15.36 -9.72 -9.67
CA ALA A 104 14.71 -10.19 -10.89
C ALA A 104 14.67 -9.12 -12.00
N VAL A 105 14.55 -7.85 -11.61
CA VAL A 105 14.42 -6.73 -12.56
C VAL A 105 15.72 -5.98 -12.82
N VAL A 106 16.69 -5.97 -11.89
CA VAL A 106 17.86 -5.06 -11.98
C VAL A 106 18.65 -5.22 -13.28
N LYS A 107 18.92 -6.45 -13.70
CA LYS A 107 19.69 -6.72 -14.93
C LYS A 107 18.95 -6.19 -16.16
N LYS A 108 17.67 -6.55 -16.29
CA LYS A 108 16.81 -6.19 -17.43
C LYS A 108 16.65 -4.67 -17.55
N VAL A 109 16.45 -3.98 -16.42
CA VAL A 109 16.24 -2.52 -16.41
C VAL A 109 17.52 -1.75 -16.66
N THR A 110 18.65 -2.20 -16.11
CA THR A 110 19.92 -1.48 -16.24
C THR A 110 20.54 -1.61 -17.62
N GLU A 111 20.26 -2.71 -18.34
CA GLU A 111 20.62 -2.88 -19.76
C GLU A 111 19.91 -1.84 -20.65
N GLU A 112 18.62 -1.58 -20.41
CA GLU A 112 17.87 -0.57 -21.17
C GLU A 112 18.15 0.85 -20.70
N ARG A 113 18.31 1.06 -19.39
CA ARG A 113 18.37 2.37 -18.75
C ARG A 113 19.52 2.46 -17.76
N LYS A 114 20.69 2.84 -18.26
CA LYS A 114 21.90 3.03 -17.43
C LYS A 114 21.72 4.01 -16.27
N GLY A 115 20.81 4.99 -16.40
CA GLY A 115 20.49 5.95 -15.34
C GLY A 115 19.86 5.31 -14.08
N VAL A 116 19.31 4.10 -14.18
CA VAL A 116 18.75 3.39 -13.03
C VAL A 116 19.83 2.92 -12.06
N ILE A 117 21.06 2.69 -12.52
CA ILE A 117 22.19 2.27 -11.66
C ILE A 117 22.48 3.31 -10.59
N SER A 118 22.56 4.59 -10.97
CA SER A 118 22.84 5.67 -10.01
C SER A 118 21.66 5.94 -9.09
N LEU A 119 20.43 5.75 -9.58
CA LEU A 119 19.22 5.86 -8.76
C LEU A 119 19.13 4.73 -7.72
N ARG A 120 19.36 3.48 -8.14
CA ARG A 120 19.42 2.30 -7.27
C ARG A 120 20.45 2.49 -6.16
N ARG A 121 21.66 2.95 -6.52
CA ARG A 121 22.73 3.20 -5.54
C ARG A 121 22.30 4.19 -4.47
N LYS A 122 21.76 5.35 -4.86
CA LYS A 122 21.29 6.36 -3.89
C LYS A 122 20.12 5.86 -3.03
N ALA A 123 19.20 5.11 -3.63
CA ALA A 123 18.11 4.50 -2.88
C ALA A 123 18.63 3.49 -1.84
N PHE A 124 19.68 2.73 -2.18
CA PHE A 124 20.28 1.78 -1.25
C PHE A 124 21.08 2.46 -0.14
N GLU A 125 21.79 3.54 -0.45
CA GLU A 125 22.44 4.40 0.55
C GLU A 125 21.41 4.91 1.58
N ASP A 126 20.29 5.47 1.11
CA ASP A 126 19.21 5.96 1.97
C ASP A 126 18.56 4.84 2.82
N ILE A 127 18.32 3.65 2.25
CA ILE A 127 17.75 2.50 2.99
C ILE A 127 18.72 2.06 4.08
N LEU A 128 20.01 1.96 3.75
CA LEU A 128 21.01 1.50 4.69
C LEU A 128 21.19 2.51 5.81
N GLU A 129 21.29 3.81 5.53
CA GLU A 129 21.38 4.85 6.56
C GLU A 129 20.19 4.83 7.53
N ARG A 130 18.98 4.58 7.00
CA ARG A 130 17.74 4.58 7.79
C ARG A 130 17.53 3.28 8.61
N ASP A 131 17.72 2.12 7.98
CA ASP A 131 17.24 0.85 8.51
C ASP A 131 18.38 -0.04 9.07
N PHE A 132 19.64 0.40 9.04
CA PHE A 132 20.80 -0.42 9.43
C PHE A 132 20.65 -1.03 10.82
N ASP A 133 20.33 -0.23 11.84
CA ASP A 133 20.23 -0.69 13.22
C ASP A 133 19.14 -1.76 13.40
N HIS A 134 18.05 -1.64 12.65
CA HIS A 134 16.98 -2.64 12.67
C HIS A 134 17.42 -3.93 11.97
N LEU A 135 18.08 -3.82 10.81
CA LEU A 135 18.51 -4.95 10.00
C LEU A 135 19.71 -5.70 10.59
N ALA A 136 20.55 -5.00 11.36
CA ALA A 136 21.77 -5.54 11.98
C ALA A 136 21.53 -6.28 13.29
N LYS A 137 20.28 -6.33 13.79
CA LYS A 137 19.91 -7.04 15.02
C LYS A 137 20.43 -8.48 15.03
N GLU A 138 20.93 -8.90 16.19
CA GLU A 138 21.45 -10.25 16.38
C GLU A 138 20.39 -11.32 16.09
N GLY A 139 20.80 -12.41 15.42
CA GLY A 139 19.90 -13.50 15.01
C GLY A 139 19.09 -13.25 13.73
N HIS A 140 19.01 -12.02 13.20
CA HIS A 140 18.19 -11.72 12.03
C HIS A 140 18.91 -12.00 10.70
N LEU A 141 18.92 -13.27 10.25
CA LEU A 141 19.64 -13.71 9.06
C LEU A 141 19.18 -12.98 7.78
N ILE A 142 17.88 -12.75 7.64
CA ILE A 142 17.27 -12.05 6.49
C ILE A 142 17.68 -10.58 6.48
N GLY A 143 17.82 -9.95 7.66
CA GLY A 143 18.30 -8.58 7.78
C GLY A 143 19.76 -8.45 7.34
N LYS A 144 20.61 -9.40 7.75
CA LYS A 144 22.00 -9.48 7.28
C LYS A 144 22.10 -9.73 5.77
N MET A 145 21.20 -10.54 5.22
CA MET A 145 21.08 -10.75 3.78
C MET A 145 20.69 -9.46 3.05
N LYS A 146 19.71 -8.71 3.57
CA LYS A 146 19.32 -7.40 3.04
C LYS A 146 20.47 -6.39 3.08
N ILE A 147 21.21 -6.31 4.19
CA ILE A 147 22.40 -5.44 4.27
C ILE A 147 23.44 -5.82 3.21
N ALA A 148 23.74 -7.11 3.05
CA ALA A 148 24.70 -7.57 2.04
C ALA A 148 24.24 -7.24 0.61
N MET A 149 22.94 -7.37 0.31
CA MET A 149 22.36 -6.96 -0.97
C MET A 149 22.50 -5.45 -1.21
N LEU A 150 22.24 -4.63 -0.19
CA LEU A 150 22.37 -3.17 -0.28
C LEU A 150 23.84 -2.78 -0.52
N GLN A 151 24.78 -3.37 0.21
CA GLN A 151 26.22 -3.13 0.02
C GLN A 151 26.71 -3.52 -1.39
N GLU A 152 26.27 -4.67 -1.92
CA GLU A 152 26.58 -5.05 -3.30
C GLU A 152 26.04 -4.03 -4.30
N GLY A 153 24.83 -3.53 -4.11
CA GLY A 153 24.26 -2.54 -5.01
C GLY A 153 24.92 -1.16 -4.94
N ILE A 154 25.64 -0.85 -3.86
CA ILE A 154 26.35 0.43 -3.68
C ILE A 154 27.78 0.34 -4.22
N ASP A 155 28.57 -0.60 -3.70
CA ASP A 155 30.01 -0.69 -3.93
C ASP A 155 30.43 -1.84 -4.85
N GLY A 156 29.48 -2.71 -5.26
CA GLY A 156 29.77 -3.95 -5.97
C GLY A 156 30.47 -5.01 -5.10
N LYS A 157 30.57 -4.78 -3.79
CA LYS A 157 31.23 -5.65 -2.81
C LYS A 157 30.41 -5.70 -1.54
N TYR A 158 30.41 -6.85 -0.87
CA TYR A 158 29.79 -7.03 0.44
C TYR A 158 30.65 -7.93 1.30
N MET A 159 30.57 -7.75 2.63
CA MET A 159 31.27 -8.59 3.60
C MET A 159 30.23 -9.30 4.46
N ALA A 160 30.19 -10.62 4.37
CA ALA A 160 29.22 -11.42 5.09
C ALA A 160 29.81 -12.74 5.57
N GLN A 161 29.21 -13.33 6.61
CA GLN A 161 29.55 -14.66 7.10
C GLN A 161 29.21 -15.73 6.05
N LYS A 162 29.91 -16.88 6.05
CA LYS A 162 29.71 -17.96 5.05
C LYS A 162 28.24 -18.33 4.84
N ARG A 163 27.47 -18.49 5.93
CA ARG A 163 26.04 -18.83 5.87
C ARG A 163 25.21 -17.77 5.13
N VAL A 164 25.57 -16.49 5.24
CA VAL A 164 24.90 -15.40 4.49
C VAL A 164 25.38 -15.37 3.05
N GLN A 165 26.67 -15.65 2.79
CA GLN A 165 27.21 -15.69 1.42
C GLN A 165 26.50 -16.73 0.56
N GLU A 166 26.25 -17.94 1.07
CA GLU A 166 25.51 -18.98 0.35
C GLU A 166 24.10 -18.51 -0.05
N GLN A 167 23.39 -17.83 0.86
CA GLN A 167 22.04 -17.32 0.54
C GLN A 167 22.09 -16.13 -0.43
N MET A 168 23.14 -15.31 -0.37
CA MET A 168 23.36 -14.21 -1.30
C MET A 168 23.64 -14.71 -2.73
N GLU A 169 24.40 -15.80 -2.88
CA GLU A 169 24.63 -16.41 -4.20
C GLU A 169 23.32 -16.91 -4.82
N GLU A 170 22.47 -17.57 -4.04
CA GLU A 170 21.12 -17.95 -4.49
C GLU A 170 20.26 -16.73 -4.84
N LEU A 171 20.33 -15.66 -4.05
CA LEU A 171 19.57 -14.43 -4.28
C LEU A 171 20.02 -13.74 -5.58
N PHE A 172 21.32 -13.69 -5.86
CA PHE A 172 21.83 -13.12 -7.11
C PHE A 172 21.47 -13.98 -8.33
N GLY A 173 21.27 -15.29 -8.16
CA GLY A 173 20.73 -16.16 -9.21
C GLY A 173 19.35 -15.73 -9.71
N VAL A 174 18.56 -15.01 -8.91
CA VAL A 174 17.26 -14.47 -9.31
C VAL A 174 17.37 -13.48 -10.49
N LYS A 175 18.53 -12.84 -10.68
CA LYS A 175 18.78 -11.90 -11.78
C LYS A 175 18.56 -12.51 -13.17
N ASP A 176 18.75 -13.82 -13.29
CA ASP A 176 18.65 -14.55 -14.56
C ASP A 176 17.27 -15.23 -14.75
N MET A 177 16.36 -15.12 -13.79
CA MET A 177 15.00 -15.68 -13.91
C MET A 177 14.17 -14.90 -14.92
N THR A 178 13.33 -15.62 -15.66
CA THR A 178 12.49 -15.03 -16.72
C THR A 178 11.00 -15.19 -16.47
N ASP A 179 10.62 -16.16 -15.64
CA ASP A 179 9.23 -16.44 -15.31
C ASP A 179 8.90 -16.02 -13.88
N THR A 180 7.67 -15.54 -13.68
CA THR A 180 7.15 -15.12 -12.37
C THR A 180 7.09 -16.29 -11.41
N LEU A 181 6.77 -17.48 -11.91
CA LEU A 181 6.71 -18.69 -11.08
C LEU A 181 8.08 -19.11 -10.53
N GLU A 182 9.17 -18.86 -11.27
CA GLU A 182 10.54 -19.09 -10.78
C GLU A 182 10.87 -18.14 -9.61
N VAL A 183 10.50 -16.87 -9.74
CA VAL A 183 10.65 -15.86 -8.68
C VAL A 183 9.83 -16.27 -7.45
N ILE A 184 8.57 -16.68 -7.63
CA ILE A 184 7.69 -17.17 -6.55
C ILE A 184 8.31 -18.37 -5.85
N ARG A 185 8.79 -19.38 -6.60
CA ARG A 185 9.46 -20.56 -6.03
C ARG A 185 10.68 -20.18 -5.20
N GLN A 186 11.45 -19.19 -5.65
CA GLN A 186 12.64 -18.77 -4.92
C GLN A 186 12.28 -18.01 -3.65
N ILE A 187 11.24 -17.15 -3.68
CA ILE A 187 10.71 -16.49 -2.48
C ILE A 187 10.20 -17.54 -1.49
N ASP A 188 9.43 -18.52 -1.97
CA ASP A 188 8.88 -19.60 -1.15
C ASP A 188 9.98 -20.40 -0.45
N ARG A 189 10.99 -20.83 -1.21
CA ARG A 189 12.16 -21.54 -0.71
C ARG A 189 12.96 -20.73 0.31
N PHE A 190 13.16 -19.43 0.08
CA PHE A 190 13.83 -18.57 1.06
C PHE A 190 13.00 -18.43 2.32
N TYR A 191 11.69 -18.27 2.20
CA TYR A 191 10.81 -18.15 3.35
C TYR A 191 10.84 -19.41 4.21
N ASN A 192 10.60 -20.57 3.60
CA ASN A 192 10.54 -21.84 4.33
C ASN A 192 11.92 -22.17 4.93
N ARG A 193 13.03 -21.82 4.27
CA ARG A 193 14.36 -22.10 4.83
C ARG A 193 14.79 -21.13 5.94
N LEU A 194 14.52 -19.83 5.75
CA LEU A 194 15.14 -18.77 6.56
C LEU A 194 14.20 -18.19 7.61
N ALA A 195 12.89 -18.19 7.35
CA ALA A 195 11.88 -17.64 8.23
C ALA A 195 11.20 -18.74 9.05
N ASP A 196 10.69 -19.78 8.38
CA ASP A 196 9.90 -20.83 9.02
C ASP A 196 10.13 -22.23 8.39
N PRO A 197 11.10 -23.01 8.92
CA PRO A 197 11.40 -24.38 8.47
C PRO A 197 10.27 -25.38 8.61
N ASP A 198 9.33 -25.14 9.53
CA ASP A 198 8.24 -26.07 9.82
C ASP A 198 6.98 -25.76 8.99
N PHE A 199 6.95 -24.61 8.30
CA PHE A 199 5.83 -24.17 7.47
C PHE A 199 5.35 -25.23 6.47
N GLU A 200 6.27 -25.87 5.73
CA GLU A 200 5.90 -26.90 4.74
C GLU A 200 5.28 -28.14 5.38
N ALA A 201 5.69 -28.47 6.61
CA ALA A 201 5.15 -29.61 7.35
C ALA A 201 3.74 -29.32 7.88
N GLU A 202 3.46 -28.07 8.26
CA GLU A 202 2.18 -27.65 8.85
C GLU A 202 1.14 -27.28 7.80
N HIS A 203 1.54 -26.60 6.72
CA HIS A 203 0.65 -25.99 5.73
C HIS A 203 0.79 -26.55 4.30
N GLY A 204 1.76 -27.44 4.08
CA GLY A 204 2.07 -28.01 2.77
C GLY A 204 3.04 -27.14 1.96
N GLY A 205 3.50 -27.67 0.84
CA GLY A 205 4.44 -26.98 -0.06
C GLY A 205 3.78 -25.90 -0.93
N LEU A 206 4.56 -25.35 -1.87
CA LEU A 206 4.10 -24.29 -2.75
C LEU A 206 2.85 -24.64 -3.56
N GLU A 207 2.67 -25.90 -3.97
CA GLU A 207 1.46 -26.33 -4.69
C GLU A 207 0.20 -26.17 -3.82
N GLN A 208 0.30 -26.50 -2.54
CA GLN A 208 -0.79 -26.32 -1.58
C GLN A 208 -1.08 -24.84 -1.33
N VAL A 209 -0.03 -24.02 -1.20
CA VAL A 209 -0.17 -22.55 -1.10
C VAL A 209 -0.92 -22.00 -2.33
N LEU A 210 -0.51 -22.38 -3.54
CA LEU A 210 -1.14 -21.92 -4.77
C LEU A 210 -2.56 -22.47 -4.95
N SER A 211 -2.90 -23.61 -4.34
CA SER A 211 -4.23 -24.22 -4.41
C SER A 211 -5.31 -23.55 -3.53
N VAL A 212 -4.92 -22.62 -2.64
CA VAL A 212 -5.87 -21.88 -1.79
C VAL A 212 -6.93 -21.19 -2.65
N SER A 213 -8.20 -21.43 -2.31
CA SER A 213 -9.33 -20.97 -3.11
C SER A 213 -9.62 -19.48 -2.89
N ALA A 214 -10.18 -18.82 -3.91
CA ALA A 214 -10.62 -17.43 -3.78
C ALA A 214 -11.75 -17.26 -2.75
N GLU A 215 -12.54 -18.31 -2.48
CA GLU A 215 -13.59 -18.30 -1.45
C GLU A 215 -13.01 -18.29 -0.03
N ASP A 216 -11.88 -18.96 0.18
CA ASP A 216 -11.18 -18.95 1.47
C ASP A 216 -10.52 -17.60 1.73
N LEU A 217 -9.95 -16.99 0.70
CA LEU A 217 -9.41 -15.63 0.77
C LEU A 217 -10.48 -14.58 1.07
N LYS A 218 -11.73 -14.74 0.58
CA LYS A 218 -12.85 -13.82 0.86
C LYS A 218 -13.32 -13.85 2.31
N LYS A 219 -13.09 -14.94 3.06
CA LYS A 219 -13.45 -15.04 4.48
C LYS A 219 -12.43 -14.36 5.39
N PHE A 220 -11.23 -14.11 4.88
CA PHE A 220 -10.16 -13.45 5.58
C PHE A 220 -10.12 -11.97 5.18
N ASN A 221 -10.14 -11.07 6.16
CA ASN A 221 -10.07 -9.63 5.91
C ASN A 221 -8.60 -9.24 5.65
N TRP A 222 -8.07 -9.65 4.50
CA TRP A 222 -6.68 -9.46 4.09
C TRP A 222 -6.30 -7.96 3.96
N GLN A 223 -7.30 -7.09 3.78
CA GLN A 223 -7.15 -5.64 3.75
C GLN A 223 -6.64 -5.05 5.08
N ASP A 224 -6.77 -5.77 6.20
CA ASP A 224 -6.24 -5.33 7.50
C ASP A 224 -4.78 -5.82 7.75
N PHE A 225 -4.23 -6.64 6.85
CA PHE A 225 -2.89 -7.28 6.98
C PHE A 225 -1.90 -6.84 5.89
N LEU A 226 -2.28 -5.91 5.03
CA LEU A 226 -1.40 -5.38 3.99
C LEU A 226 -1.23 -3.86 4.12
N ASP A 227 -1.44 -3.31 5.32
CA ASP A 227 -1.11 -1.91 5.60
C ASP A 227 0.40 -1.69 5.34
N GLU A 228 0.69 -0.83 4.34
CA GLU A 228 2.01 -0.34 3.89
C GLU A 228 2.72 -1.05 2.71
N THR A 229 2.07 -1.77 1.79
CA THR A 229 2.71 -2.06 0.48
C THR A 229 1.79 -2.12 -0.74
N ALA A 230 2.37 -1.77 -1.91
CA ALA A 230 1.78 -1.82 -3.26
C ALA A 230 1.14 -3.17 -3.69
N ALA A 231 1.20 -4.21 -2.84
CA ALA A 231 0.48 -5.46 -2.99
C ALA A 231 -1.04 -5.32 -2.76
N GLU A 232 -1.49 -4.34 -1.96
CA GLU A 232 -2.92 -4.07 -1.73
C GLU A 232 -3.67 -3.73 -3.01
N ALA A 233 -3.12 -2.81 -3.81
CA ALA A 233 -3.78 -2.31 -5.00
C ALA A 233 -3.87 -3.37 -6.11
N SER A 234 -2.84 -4.20 -6.27
CA SER A 234 -2.85 -5.30 -7.25
C SER A 234 -3.91 -6.34 -6.90
N LEU A 235 -4.11 -6.61 -5.61
CA LEU A 235 -5.12 -7.55 -5.15
C LEU A 235 -6.55 -6.96 -5.18
N GLU A 236 -6.73 -5.68 -4.86
CA GLU A 236 -8.00 -4.97 -5.06
C GLU A 236 -8.42 -4.95 -6.53
N GLN A 237 -7.47 -4.71 -7.44
CA GLN A 237 -7.70 -4.74 -8.89
C GLN A 237 -8.03 -6.15 -9.39
N MET A 238 -7.33 -7.18 -8.90
CA MET A 238 -7.64 -8.58 -9.20
C MET A 238 -9.01 -9.01 -8.65
N MET A 239 -9.42 -8.54 -7.46
CA MET A 239 -10.76 -8.81 -6.93
C MET A 239 -11.86 -8.03 -7.67
N ARG A 240 -11.58 -6.82 -8.16
CA ARG A 240 -12.47 -6.11 -9.10
C ARG A 240 -12.63 -6.89 -10.40
N GLN A 241 -11.54 -7.45 -10.95
CA GLN A 241 -11.58 -8.29 -12.15
C GLN A 241 -12.27 -9.64 -11.92
N MET A 242 -12.08 -10.28 -10.77
CA MET A 242 -12.82 -11.50 -10.39
C MET A 242 -14.32 -11.22 -10.17
N ASN A 243 -14.67 -10.04 -9.64
CA ASN A 243 -16.06 -9.63 -9.51
C ASN A 243 -16.69 -9.20 -10.85
N SER A 244 -15.89 -8.76 -11.84
CA SER A 244 -16.34 -8.50 -13.21
C SER A 244 -16.45 -9.73 -14.10
N ASN A 245 -16.01 -10.90 -13.62
CA ASN A 245 -16.16 -12.19 -14.32
C ASN A 245 -17.48 -12.91 -13.99
N LEU A 246 -18.42 -12.25 -13.29
CA LEU A 246 -19.83 -12.59 -13.41
C LEU A 246 -20.36 -12.01 -14.74
N PRO A 247 -21.12 -12.77 -15.53
CA PRO A 247 -21.56 -12.31 -16.84
C PRO A 247 -22.66 -11.27 -16.67
N ASP A 248 -22.27 -9.99 -16.64
CA ASP A 248 -23.17 -8.89 -16.94
C ASP A 248 -22.96 -8.48 -18.40
N THR A 249 -24.00 -8.76 -19.16
CA THR A 249 -24.34 -8.41 -20.54
C THR A 249 -23.47 -7.37 -21.25
N GLU A 250 -23.07 -7.72 -22.49
CA GLU A 250 -22.39 -6.90 -23.48
C GLU A 250 -22.90 -5.44 -23.55
N GLU A 251 -22.13 -4.50 -22.99
CA GLU A 251 -22.24 -3.07 -23.32
C GLU A 251 -21.01 -2.66 -24.16
N THR A 252 -21.27 -2.11 -25.35
CA THR A 252 -20.26 -1.74 -26.35
C THR A 252 -19.44 -0.50 -25.96
N GLU A 253 -18.17 -0.47 -26.38
CA GLU A 253 -17.17 0.60 -26.17
C GLU A 253 -17.61 2.04 -26.54
N GLU A 254 -18.69 2.20 -27.31
CA GLU A 254 -19.28 3.52 -27.61
C GLU A 254 -19.98 4.17 -26.39
N GLU A 255 -20.45 3.39 -25.42
CA GLU A 255 -21.09 3.93 -24.20
C GLU A 255 -20.07 4.38 -23.14
N LYS A 256 -18.85 3.82 -23.15
CA LYS A 256 -17.75 4.27 -22.27
C LYS A 256 -17.24 5.65 -22.65
N ARG A 257 -17.22 5.98 -23.94
CA ARG A 257 -16.76 7.29 -24.45
C ARG A 257 -17.74 8.42 -24.16
N THR A 258 -19.04 8.15 -24.08
CA THR A 258 -20.05 9.17 -23.74
C THR A 258 -20.10 9.49 -22.24
N ARG A 259 -19.69 8.57 -21.35
CA ARG A 259 -19.58 8.83 -19.89
C ARG A 259 -18.40 9.74 -19.51
N LEU A 260 -17.28 9.69 -20.24
CA LEU A 260 -16.09 10.51 -19.95
C LEU A 260 -16.30 12.01 -20.27
N GLY A 261 -17.30 12.35 -21.09
CA GLY A 261 -17.56 13.73 -21.51
C GLY A 261 -18.50 14.54 -20.62
N LYS A 262 -19.28 13.89 -19.74
CA LYS A 262 -20.20 14.53 -18.77
C LYS A 262 -20.47 13.52 -17.66
N ILE A 263 -19.82 13.66 -16.50
CA ILE A 263 -20.24 12.98 -15.27
C ILE A 263 -21.54 13.66 -14.82
N LEU A 264 -22.64 13.34 -15.47
CA LEU A 264 -23.97 13.56 -14.93
C LEU A 264 -24.11 12.54 -13.79
N ILE A 265 -23.84 12.99 -12.56
CA ILE A 265 -24.14 12.22 -11.36
C ILE A 265 -25.60 11.78 -11.49
N SER A 266 -25.85 10.48 -11.61
CA SER A 266 -27.21 9.96 -11.66
C SER A 266 -27.93 10.35 -10.38
N GLU A 267 -29.24 10.60 -10.46
CA GLU A 267 -30.03 11.03 -9.31
C GLU A 267 -29.94 10.03 -8.14
N GLU A 268 -29.76 8.73 -8.46
CA GLU A 268 -29.50 7.66 -7.51
C GLU A 268 -28.12 7.75 -6.83
N ALA A 269 -27.07 8.17 -7.54
CA ALA A 269 -25.74 8.36 -6.97
C ALA A 269 -25.70 9.58 -6.04
N ALA A 270 -26.42 10.65 -6.40
CA ALA A 270 -26.60 11.81 -5.54
C ALA A 270 -27.34 11.42 -4.25
N GLN A 271 -28.42 10.63 -4.33
CA GLN A 271 -29.15 10.16 -3.15
C GLN A 271 -28.29 9.28 -2.23
N LYS A 272 -27.46 8.39 -2.79
CA LYS A 272 -26.50 7.58 -2.00
C LYS A 272 -25.46 8.45 -1.30
N MET A 273 -24.95 9.47 -1.98
CA MET A 273 -24.02 10.44 -1.38
C MET A 273 -24.69 11.19 -0.21
N TYR A 274 -25.92 11.68 -0.38
CA TYR A 274 -26.67 12.32 0.70
C TYR A 274 -26.95 11.38 1.87
N ALA A 275 -27.34 10.13 1.61
CA ALA A 275 -27.55 9.13 2.65
C ALA A 275 -26.26 8.84 3.46
N TYR A 276 -25.11 8.77 2.77
CA TYR A 276 -23.80 8.63 3.41
C TYR A 276 -23.45 9.84 4.27
N THR A 277 -23.60 11.06 3.74
CA THR A 277 -23.33 12.29 4.49
C THR A 277 -24.22 12.41 5.73
N GLU A 278 -25.51 12.04 5.63
CA GLU A 278 -26.42 12.02 6.77
C GLU A 278 -26.02 11.01 7.85
N GLN A 279 -25.53 9.83 7.45
CA GLN A 279 -25.10 8.79 8.37
C GLN A 279 -23.84 9.18 9.17
N HIS A 280 -22.93 9.93 8.54
CA HIS A 280 -21.65 10.31 9.14
C HIS A 280 -21.67 11.66 9.85
N PHE A 281 -22.45 12.62 9.36
CA PHE A 281 -22.41 14.01 9.82
C PHE A 281 -23.75 14.51 10.36
N GLY A 282 -24.81 13.71 10.26
CA GLY A 282 -26.17 14.03 10.69
C GLY A 282 -27.00 14.69 9.59
N ARG A 283 -28.31 14.83 9.81
CA ARG A 283 -29.20 15.51 8.85
C ARG A 283 -28.89 17.00 8.76
N SER A 284 -29.13 17.57 7.58
CA SER A 284 -29.07 19.02 7.48
C SER A 284 -30.20 19.68 8.27
N TYR A 285 -29.87 20.76 8.99
CA TYR A 285 -30.86 21.59 9.66
C TYR A 285 -31.53 22.61 8.72
N MET A 286 -31.05 22.74 7.49
CA MET A 286 -31.57 23.68 6.48
C MET A 286 -32.47 22.97 5.48
N SER A 287 -33.48 23.67 4.96
CA SER A 287 -34.28 23.15 3.85
C SER A 287 -33.49 23.12 2.54
N GLU A 288 -33.82 22.19 1.63
CA GLU A 288 -33.13 22.05 0.33
C GLU A 288 -33.10 23.37 -0.46
N LEU A 289 -34.21 24.12 -0.43
CA LEU A 289 -34.32 25.43 -1.10
C LEU A 289 -33.39 26.49 -0.52
N GLU A 290 -33.16 26.47 0.80
CA GLU A 290 -32.23 27.40 1.46
C GLU A 290 -30.77 27.02 1.20
N GLN A 291 -30.46 25.72 1.19
CA GLN A 291 -29.15 25.21 0.80
C GLN A 291 -28.82 25.57 -0.64
N GLU A 292 -29.74 25.37 -1.59
CA GLU A 292 -29.53 25.74 -2.98
C GLU A 292 -29.30 27.26 -3.16
N ARG A 293 -30.06 28.09 -2.43
CA ARG A 293 -29.84 29.54 -2.42
C ARG A 293 -28.46 29.91 -1.90
N LEU A 294 -27.98 29.23 -0.85
CA LEU A 294 -26.65 29.45 -0.29
C LEU A 294 -25.56 28.98 -1.26
N ASN A 295 -25.74 27.80 -1.86
CA ASN A 295 -24.81 27.24 -2.86
C ASN A 295 -24.68 28.20 -4.05
N ARG A 296 -25.77 28.71 -4.62
CA ARG A 296 -25.72 29.72 -5.71
C ARG A 296 -25.01 31.02 -5.32
N ARG A 297 -24.98 31.34 -4.01
CA ARG A 297 -24.34 32.54 -3.48
C ARG A 297 -22.85 32.32 -3.20
N LEU A 298 -22.48 31.18 -2.63
CA LEU A 298 -21.15 30.89 -2.08
C LEU A 298 -20.30 30.01 -3.01
N CYS A 299 -20.90 29.05 -3.69
CA CYS A 299 -20.24 28.11 -4.60
C CYS A 299 -20.17 28.74 -6.00
N ARG A 300 -19.19 29.62 -6.22
CA ARG A 300 -18.95 30.31 -7.50
C ARG A 300 -17.52 30.07 -8.00
N GLY A 301 -17.30 30.26 -9.31
CA GLY A 301 -15.99 30.08 -9.92
C GLY A 301 -15.57 28.60 -9.90
N VAL A 302 -14.37 28.31 -9.37
CA VAL A 302 -13.83 26.94 -9.29
C VAL A 302 -14.68 26.02 -8.41
N HIS A 303 -15.43 26.58 -7.47
CA HIS A 303 -16.33 25.83 -6.58
C HIS A 303 -17.77 25.76 -7.09
N ALA A 304 -18.04 26.09 -8.35
CA ALA A 304 -19.40 26.07 -8.91
C ALA A 304 -20.07 24.68 -8.81
N ASP A 305 -19.28 23.61 -8.81
CA ASP A 305 -19.76 22.23 -8.73
C ASP A 305 -19.81 21.68 -7.28
N CYS A 306 -19.49 22.50 -6.27
CA CYS A 306 -19.55 22.10 -4.87
C CYS A 306 -20.97 22.29 -4.29
N LYS A 307 -21.43 21.35 -3.47
CA LYS A 307 -22.68 21.46 -2.70
C LYS A 307 -22.36 21.49 -1.20
N LEU A 308 -22.78 22.54 -0.50
CA LEU A 308 -22.61 22.66 0.94
C LEU A 308 -23.73 21.92 1.68
N PHE A 309 -23.36 21.14 2.69
CA PHE A 309 -24.28 20.40 3.54
C PHE A 309 -24.11 20.83 5.00
N PHE A 310 -25.14 21.44 5.58
CA PHE A 310 -25.06 22.08 6.90
C PHE A 310 -25.72 21.24 7.97
N THR A 311 -24.96 20.67 8.89
CA THR A 311 -25.49 19.76 9.92
C THR A 311 -25.25 20.28 11.33
N ASP A 312 -26.16 19.93 12.25
CA ASP A 312 -26.08 20.23 13.69
C ASP A 312 -25.32 19.12 14.46
N GLY A 313 -24.69 18.20 13.72
CA GLY A 313 -24.05 16.99 14.22
C GLY A 313 -25.02 15.84 14.51
N ILE A 314 -24.44 14.67 14.80
CA ILE A 314 -25.14 13.39 14.96
C ILE A 314 -26.00 13.34 16.23
N ILE A 315 -25.73 14.22 17.20
CA ILE A 315 -26.33 14.19 18.55
C ILE A 315 -27.82 14.56 18.52
N ARG A 316 -28.25 15.44 17.60
CA ARG A 316 -29.64 15.93 17.53
C ARG A 316 -30.54 15.12 16.60
N ASN A 317 -29.99 14.53 15.53
CA ASN A 317 -30.76 13.82 14.50
C ASN A 317 -30.12 12.45 14.20
N TYR A 318 -30.47 11.41 14.97
CA TYR A 318 -30.02 10.05 14.73
C TYR A 318 -30.81 9.42 13.57
N VAL A 319 -30.14 9.01 12.49
CA VAL A 319 -30.83 8.41 11.31
C VAL A 319 -30.65 6.89 11.24
N ARG A 320 -29.62 6.33 11.88
CA ARG A 320 -29.43 4.90 12.19
C ARG A 320 -28.15 4.76 13.03
N GLU A 321 -27.80 3.55 13.46
CA GLU A 321 -26.64 3.26 14.33
C GLU A 321 -25.44 4.15 13.99
N ASN A 322 -25.01 4.95 14.96
CA ASN A 322 -23.98 5.96 14.77
C ASN A 322 -22.69 5.29 14.28
N ASN A 323 -22.26 5.60 13.06
CA ASN A 323 -21.11 4.93 12.45
C ASN A 323 -19.82 5.18 13.23
N THR A 324 -19.65 6.38 13.81
CA THR A 324 -18.51 6.66 14.70
C THR A 324 -18.55 5.82 15.98
N TYR A 325 -19.74 5.54 16.51
CA TYR A 325 -19.90 4.64 17.66
C TYR A 325 -19.64 3.17 17.29
N VAL A 326 -20.09 2.72 16.12
CA VAL A 326 -19.84 1.37 15.62
C VAL A 326 -18.35 1.14 15.38
N LEU A 327 -17.67 2.10 14.75
CA LEU A 327 -16.22 2.09 14.57
C LEU A 327 -15.49 2.09 15.92
N ALA A 328 -15.86 2.97 16.85
CA ALA A 328 -15.27 3.00 18.18
C ALA A 328 -15.46 1.68 18.94
N ARG A 329 -16.64 1.02 18.83
CA ARG A 329 -16.87 -0.32 19.40
C ARG A 329 -15.95 -1.37 18.76
N ARG A 330 -15.78 -1.35 17.44
CA ARG A 330 -14.88 -2.28 16.72
C ARG A 330 -13.42 -2.07 17.15
N THR A 331 -12.94 -0.84 17.15
CA THR A 331 -11.58 -0.51 17.62
C THR A 331 -11.38 -0.94 19.07
N TRP A 332 -12.37 -0.74 19.94
CA TRP A 332 -12.31 -1.19 21.32
C TRP A 332 -12.24 -2.72 21.45
N GLU A 333 -13.00 -3.46 20.64
CA GLU A 333 -12.93 -4.92 20.62
C GLU A 333 -11.59 -5.45 20.10
N MET A 334 -11.02 -4.82 19.06
CA MET A 334 -9.68 -5.13 18.54
C MET A 334 -8.59 -4.90 19.59
N ASN A 335 -8.58 -3.72 20.21
CA ASN A 335 -7.63 -3.39 21.28
C ASN A 335 -7.74 -4.37 22.46
N ARG A 336 -8.96 -4.79 22.79
CA ARG A 336 -9.21 -5.75 23.87
C ARG A 336 -8.75 -7.16 23.52
N ARG A 337 -8.87 -7.60 22.26
CA ARG A 337 -8.32 -8.87 21.78
C ARG A 337 -6.79 -8.84 21.79
N PHE A 338 -6.19 -7.79 21.23
CA PHE A 338 -4.74 -7.58 21.24
C PHE A 338 -4.17 -7.59 22.67
N TYR A 339 -4.79 -6.86 23.60
CA TYR A 339 -4.39 -6.86 25.01
C TYR A 339 -4.47 -8.26 25.65
N ARG A 340 -5.48 -9.07 25.30
CA ARG A 340 -5.62 -10.43 25.84
C ARG A 340 -4.56 -11.38 25.29
N GLN A 341 -4.28 -11.31 23.99
CA GLN A 341 -3.24 -12.11 23.34
C GLN A 341 -1.85 -11.75 23.87
N ASN A 342 -1.59 -10.46 24.09
CA ASN A 342 -0.30 -9.95 24.54
C ASN A 342 -0.25 -9.60 26.04
N ALA A 343 -1.13 -10.20 26.85
CA ALA A 343 -1.39 -9.77 28.23
C ALA A 343 -0.16 -9.71 29.15
N ARG A 344 0.82 -10.62 28.96
CA ARG A 344 2.08 -10.60 29.73
C ARG A 344 2.96 -9.41 29.36
N VAL A 345 3.16 -9.17 28.05
CA VAL A 345 3.98 -8.07 27.53
C VAL A 345 3.31 -6.73 27.82
N SER A 346 2.00 -6.61 27.59
CA SER A 346 1.26 -5.39 27.87
C SER A 346 1.28 -5.03 29.37
N ARG A 347 1.15 -6.01 30.28
CA ARG A 347 1.28 -5.73 31.73
C ARG A 347 2.67 -5.29 32.13
N HIS A 348 3.71 -5.89 31.55
CA HIS A 348 5.08 -5.49 31.81
C HIS A 348 5.35 -4.06 31.32
N ASN A 349 4.92 -3.72 30.10
CA ASN A 349 5.05 -2.39 29.54
C ASN A 349 4.26 -1.33 30.32
N ILE A 350 3.04 -1.66 30.76
CA ILE A 350 2.24 -0.76 31.61
C ILE A 350 2.92 -0.52 32.97
N SER A 351 3.50 -1.57 33.58
CA SER A 351 4.25 -1.41 34.83
C SER A 351 5.49 -0.53 34.63
N ALA A 352 6.26 -0.78 33.56
CA ALA A 352 7.44 -0.01 33.25
C ALA A 352 7.12 1.46 32.97
N LEU A 353 6.07 1.75 32.21
CA LEU A 353 5.57 3.11 31.97
C LEU A 353 5.06 3.77 33.26
N GLY A 354 4.37 3.01 34.11
CA GLY A 354 3.91 3.50 35.41
C GLY A 354 5.06 3.84 36.37
N ASP A 355 6.15 3.08 36.32
CA ASP A 355 7.35 3.34 37.12
C ASP A 355 8.16 4.54 36.59
N ILE A 356 8.14 4.76 35.27
CA ILE A 356 8.71 5.96 34.63
C ILE A 356 7.93 7.21 35.02
N LEU A 357 6.59 7.16 35.03
CA LEU A 357 5.73 8.29 35.37
C LEU A 357 5.69 8.63 36.87
N LYS A 358 6.18 7.73 37.74
CA LYS A 358 6.31 7.96 39.20
C LYS A 358 7.66 8.56 39.60
N ARG A 359 8.63 8.62 38.68
CA ARG A 359 9.84 9.42 38.81
C ARG A 359 9.57 10.83 38.33
#